data_AF-A0AAD0HW57-F1
#
_entry.id   AF-A0AAD0HW57-F1
#
_cell.length_a   1.000
_cell.length_b   1.000
_cell.length_c   1.000
_cell.angle_alpha   90.00
_cell.angle_beta   90.00
_cell.angle_gamma   90.00
#
_symmetry.space_group_name_H-M   'P 1'
#
loop_
_entity.id
_entity.type
_entity.pdbx_description
1 polymer ?
#
loop_
_entity_poly.entity_id
_entity_poly.type
_entity_poly.pdbx_seq_one_letter_code
_entity_poly.pdbx_strand_id
1 'polypeptide(L)' 'MTIGEKLKQLRGDKKTKDVAKDLNVTVSALSNYENDYRVPRDEVKKKIADYYKKSVEEIFF' A
#
# COMPACT_ATOMS: atom_id res chain seq x y z
N MET A 1 12.10 9.34 -2.47
CA MET A 1 11.00 8.40 -2.76
C MET A 1 9.97 8.56 -1.67
N THR A 2 8.73 8.89 -2.02
CA THR A 2 7.64 8.96 -1.05
C THR A 2 7.11 7.56 -0.73
N ILE A 3 6.27 7.46 0.31
CA ILE A 3 5.60 6.20 0.65
C ILE A 3 4.68 5.78 -0.51
N GLY A 4 3.95 6.73 -1.10
CA GLY A 4 3.06 6.48 -2.23
C GLY A 4 3.79 5.96 -3.46
N GLU A 5 4.95 6.55 -3.81
CA GLU A 5 5.83 6.05 -4.87
C GLU A 5 6.29 4.61 -4.60
N LYS A 6 6.67 4.31 -3.35
CA LYS A 6 7.10 2.96 -2.95
C LYS A 6 5.96 1.94 -3.07
N LEU A 7 4.76 2.30 -2.64
CA LEU A 7 3.57 1.46 -2.80
C LEU A 7 3.22 1.22 -4.28
N LYS A 8 3.34 2.24 -5.14
CA LYS A 8 3.18 2.09 -6.60
C LYS A 8 4.22 1.13 -7.19
N GLN A 9 5.49 1.24 -6.76
CA GLN A 9 6.55 0.33 -7.19
C GLN A 9 6.27 -1.11 -6.74
N LEU A 10 5.86 -1.31 -5.49
CA LEU A 10 5.49 -2.64 -4.96
C LEU A 10 4.30 -3.24 -5.70
N ARG A 11 3.31 -2.42 -6.07
CA ARG A 11 2.19 -2.86 -6.90
C ARG A 11 2.62 -3.30 -8.30
N GLY A 12 3.60 -2.62 -8.89
CA GLY A 12 4.05 -2.89 -10.25
C GLY A 12 2.90 -2.83 -11.26
N ASP A 13 2.78 -3.87 -12.09
CA ASP A 13 1.76 -3.94 -13.16
C ASP A 13 0.37 -4.36 -12.66
N LYS A 14 0.23 -4.72 -11.38
CA LYS A 14 -1.09 -5.08 -10.82
C LYS A 14 -2.00 -3.87 -10.82
N LYS A 15 -3.29 -4.07 -11.10
CA LYS A 15 -4.28 -2.97 -11.01
C LYS A 15 -4.54 -2.65 -9.54
N THR A 16 -4.68 -1.36 -9.23
CA THR A 16 -5.01 -0.89 -7.87
C THR A 16 -6.24 -1.58 -7.29
N LYS A 17 -7.25 -1.87 -8.13
CA LYS A 17 -8.46 -2.58 -7.70
C LYS A 17 -8.20 -4.00 -7.17
N ASP A 18 -7.23 -4.71 -7.75
CA ASP A 18 -6.95 -6.10 -7.42
C ASP A 18 -6.18 -6.16 -6.11
N VAL A 19 -5.16 -5.30 -5.96
CA VAL A 19 -4.40 -5.16 -4.71
C VAL A 19 -5.29 -4.65 -3.57
N ALA A 20 -6.18 -3.69 -3.83
CA ALA A 20 -7.12 -3.20 -2.82
C ALA A 20 -8.04 -4.32 -2.31
N LYS A 21 -8.53 -5.17 -3.23
CA LYS A 21 -9.33 -6.35 -2.89
C LYS A 21 -8.54 -7.34 -2.03
N ASP A 22 -7.30 -7.64 -2.40
CA ASP A 22 -6.43 -8.58 -1.67
C ASP A 22 -6.12 -8.07 -0.24
N LEU A 23 -5.91 -6.77 -0.09
CA LEU A 23 -5.64 -6.11 1.20
C LEU A 23 -6.91 -5.86 2.03
N ASN A 24 -8.09 -6.17 1.47
CA ASN A 24 -9.40 -5.86 2.04
C ASN A 24 -9.54 -4.37 2.43
N VAL A 25 -9.19 -3.49 1.48
CA VAL A 25 -9.37 -2.03 1.56
C VAL A 25 -10.13 -1.53 0.34
N THR A 26 -10.68 -0.32 0.40
CA THR A 26 -11.31 0.27 -0.79
C THR A 26 -10.25 0.67 -1.82
N VAL A 27 -10.62 0.64 -3.11
CA VAL A 27 -9.75 1.10 -4.21
C VAL A 27 -9.32 2.57 -4.00
N SER A 28 -10.24 3.40 -3.49
CA SER A 28 -9.96 4.79 -3.14
C SER A 28 -8.94 4.92 -2.01
N ALA A 29 -9.00 4.05 -0.99
CA ALA A 29 -8.03 4.07 0.10
C ALA A 29 -6.62 3.74 -0.41
N LEU A 30 -6.47 2.66 -1.19
CA LEU A 30 -5.18 2.29 -1.76
C LEU A 30 -4.65 3.38 -2.71
N SER A 31 -5.51 3.96 -3.55
CA SER A 31 -5.15 5.09 -4.41
C SER A 31 -4.67 6.30 -3.60
N ASN A 32 -5.33 6.63 -2.49
CA ASN A 32 -4.91 7.73 -1.63
C ASN A 32 -3.54 7.47 -0.98
N TYR A 33 -3.24 6.22 -0.64
CA TYR A 33 -1.93 5.84 -0.11
C TYR A 33 -0.85 5.94 -1.18
N GLU A 34 -1.11 5.44 -2.39
CA GLU A 34 -0.21 5.48 -3.55
C GLU A 34 0.07 6.90 -4.09
N ASN A 35 -0.77 7.88 -3.73
CA ASN A 35 -0.62 9.27 -4.14
C ASN A 35 -0.29 10.20 -2.94
N ASP A 36 0.12 9.64 -1.80
CA ASP A 36 0.53 10.38 -0.60
C ASP A 36 -0.55 11.32 -0.01
N TYR A 37 -1.82 11.18 -0.40
CA TYR A 37 -2.94 11.94 0.16
C TYR A 37 -3.27 11.54 1.60
N ARG A 38 -2.99 10.29 1.97
CA ARG A 38 -3.24 9.75 3.30
C ARG A 38 -2.22 8.68 3.65
N VAL A 39 -1.88 8.58 4.94
CA VAL A 39 -1.07 7.47 5.47
C VAL A 39 -2.00 6.36 5.99
N PRO A 40 -1.74 5.08 5.68
CA PRO A 40 -2.52 3.97 6.22
C PRO A 40 -2.40 3.88 7.75
N ARG A 41 -3.45 3.38 8.41
CA ARG A 41 -3.38 3.00 9.84
C ARG A 41 -2.46 1.79 10.02
N ASP A 42 -1.94 1.57 11.22
CA ASP A 42 -0.96 0.52 11.48
C ASP A 42 -1.47 -0.90 11.14
N GLU A 43 -2.76 -1.18 11.34
CA GLU A 43 -3.38 -2.44 10.89
C GLU A 43 -3.27 -2.63 9.37
N VAL A 44 -3.47 -1.57 8.60
CA VAL A 44 -3.35 -1.60 7.13
C VAL A 44 -1.88 -1.65 6.71
N LYS A 45 -0.99 -0.95 7.42
CA LYS A 45 0.47 -1.06 7.19
C LYS A 45 0.95 -2.49 7.35
N LYS A 46 0.52 -3.19 8.41
CA LYS A 46 0.82 -4.61 8.63
C LYS A 46 0.29 -5.48 7.48
N LYS A 47 -0.97 -5.31 7.07
CA LYS A 47 -1.53 -6.06 5.92
C LYS A 47 -0.73 -5.83 4.63
N ILE A 48 -0.34 -4.59 4.35
CA ILE A 48 0.48 -4.25 3.18
C ILE A 48 1.86 -4.91 3.27
N ALA A 49 2.50 -4.82 4.42
CA ALA A 49 3.80 -5.44 4.70
C ALA A 49 3.75 -6.96 4.51
N ASP A 50 2.74 -7.62 5.08
CA ASP A 50 2.52 -9.07 4.95
C ASP A 50 2.26 -9.47 3.48
N TYR A 51 1.42 -8.72 2.77
CA TYR A 51 1.10 -8.97 1.36
C TYR A 51 2.34 -8.90 0.45
N TYR A 52 3.23 -7.93 0.69
CA TYR A 52 4.45 -7.76 -0.08
C TYR A 52 5.66 -8.50 0.50
N LYS A 53 5.50 -9.25 1.60
CA LYS A 53 6.56 -9.98 2.31
C LYS A 53 7.75 -9.07 2.70
N LYS A 54 7.44 -7.89 3.21
CA LYS A 54 8.39 -6.86 3.64
C LYS A 54 8.05 -6.40 5.05
N SER A 55 8.96 -5.71 5.74
CA SER A 55 8.65 -5.14 7.06
C SER A 55 7.90 -3.81 6.93
N VAL A 56 7.20 -3.42 7.99
CA VAL A 56 6.54 -2.11 8.06
C VAL A 56 7.58 -1.00 8.03
N GLU A 57 8.73 -1.16 8.71
CA GLU A 57 9.84 -0.21 8.59
C GLU A 57 10.28 -0.06 7.14
N GLU A 58 10.51 -1.17 6.43
CA GLU A 58 11.01 -1.09 5.06
C GLU A 58 10.03 -0.37 4.14
N ILE A 59 8.71 -0.43 4.36
CA ILE A 59 7.74 0.23 3.45
C ILE A 59 7.47 1.69 3.86
N PHE A 60 7.40 1.98 5.16
CA PHE A 60 6.83 3.25 5.67
C PHE A 60 7.84 4.17 6.37
N PHE A 61 9.08 3.74 6.56
CA PHE A 61 10.16 4.50 7.21
C PHE A 61 11.45 4.45 6.38
#